data_AF-G5N8S8-F1
#
_entry.id   AF-G5N8S8-F1
#
_cell.length_a   1.000
_cell.length_b   1.000
_cell.length_c   1.000
_cell.angle_alpha   90.00
_cell.angle_beta   90.00
_cell.angle_gamma   90.00
#
_symmetry.space_group_name_H-M   'P 1'
#
loop_
_entity.id
_entity.type
_entity.pdbx_description
1 polymer ?
#
loop_
_entity_poly.entity_id
_entity_poly.type
_entity_poly.pdbx_seq_one_letter_code
_entity_poly.pdbx_strand_id
1 'polypeptide(L)'
;AALIALGILCQLIQIFVSIRDRDQNRDLTGDPWGGRTLEWSTSSPPPFYNFAVVPHVHERDAFWEMKEKGEAYQQPGQYEEIHMPKNSGAGIVIAAFATVFGFAMIWHIWWLAIVGFAGMIISWIVKSFDEDVDYYVPVPEVEKLENQHFDEITKAGLKNGN
;
A
#
# COMPACT_ATOMS: atom_id res chain seq x y z
N ALA A 1 -26.25 17.60 -17.32
CA ALA A 1 -26.57 16.84 -16.08
C ALA A 1 -26.83 15.36 -16.37
N ALA A 2 -27.85 15.00 -17.16
CA ALA A 2 -28.22 13.59 -17.42
C ALA A 2 -27.07 12.71 -17.98
N LEU A 3 -26.30 13.22 -18.96
CA LEU A 3 -25.15 12.49 -19.50
C LEU A 3 -24.04 12.26 -18.46
N ILE A 4 -23.83 13.22 -17.56
CA ILE A 4 -22.85 13.09 -16.47
C ILE A 4 -23.33 12.02 -15.47
N ALA A 5 -24.62 12.02 -15.13
CA ALA A 5 -25.22 11.01 -14.25
C ALA A 5 -25.10 9.60 -14.84
N LEU A 6 -25.32 9.44 -16.15
CA LEU A 6 -25.08 8.16 -16.84
C LEU A 6 -23.60 7.76 -16.80
N GLY A 7 -22.68 8.70 -16.96
CA GLY A 7 -21.24 8.44 -16.80
C GLY A 7 -20.89 7.92 -15.40
N ILE A 8 -21.43 8.54 -14.35
CA ILE A 8 -21.25 8.08 -12.96
C ILE A 8 -21.84 6.68 -12.77
N LEU A 9 -23.01 6.41 -13.33
CA LEU A 9 -23.63 5.07 -13.28
C LEU A 9 -22.73 4.03 -13.97
N CYS A 10 -22.20 4.33 -15.14
CA CYS A 10 -21.24 3.47 -15.84
C CYS A 10 -20.00 3.20 -14.98
N GLN A 11 -19.47 4.19 -14.26
CA GLN A 11 -18.33 4.02 -13.35
C GLN A 11 -18.63 3.04 -12.22
N LEU A 12 -19.83 3.11 -11.63
CA LEU A 12 -20.27 2.17 -10.58
C LEU A 12 -20.43 0.75 -11.13
N ILE A 13 -21.02 0.60 -12.32
CA ILE A 13 -21.16 -0.70 -13.00
C ILE A 13 -19.79 -1.29 -13.30
N GLN A 14 -18.84 -0.48 -13.79
CA GLN A 14 -17.47 -0.90 -14.06
C GLN A 14 -16.81 -1.49 -12.81
N ILE A 15 -16.84 -0.77 -11.69
CA ILE A 15 -16.28 -1.24 -10.41
C ILE A 15 -16.96 -2.54 -9.96
N PHE A 16 -18.29 -2.61 -10.04
CA PHE A 16 -19.05 -3.79 -9.63
C PHE A 16 -18.67 -5.05 -10.43
N VAL A 17 -18.66 -4.96 -11.76
CA VAL A 17 -18.33 -6.08 -12.64
C VAL A 17 -16.87 -6.49 -12.47
N SER A 18 -15.94 -5.54 -12.31
CA SER A 18 -14.52 -5.84 -12.05
C SER A 18 -14.31 -6.60 -10.74
N ILE A 19 -15.03 -6.26 -9.67
CA ILE A 19 -14.93 -6.99 -8.38
C ILE A 19 -15.57 -8.38 -8.49
N ARG A 20 -16.72 -8.49 -9.18
CA ARG A 20 -17.43 -9.76 -9.38
C ARG A 20 -16.57 -10.78 -10.13
N ASP A 21 -15.90 -10.33 -11.20
CA ASP A 21 -15.14 -11.20 -12.10
C ASP A 21 -13.62 -11.19 -11.80
N ARG A 22 -13.23 -10.74 -10.59
CA ARG A 22 -11.82 -10.53 -10.22
C ARG A 22 -10.94 -11.77 -10.35
N ASP A 23 -11.49 -12.96 -10.10
CA ASP A 23 -10.73 -14.21 -10.09
C ASP A 23 -10.35 -14.67 -11.50
N GLN A 24 -11.05 -14.17 -12.53
CA GLN A 24 -10.75 -14.44 -13.95
C GLN A 24 -9.80 -13.41 -14.56
N ASN A 25 -9.71 -12.23 -13.98
CA ASN A 25 -9.00 -11.07 -14.54
C ASN A 25 -7.77 -10.67 -13.68
N ARG A 26 -7.10 -11.65 -13.07
CA ARG A 26 -5.95 -11.40 -12.20
C ARG A 26 -4.70 -11.14 -13.04
N ASP A 27 -3.94 -10.14 -12.63
CA ASP A 27 -2.54 -10.03 -13.01
C ASP A 27 -1.70 -10.98 -12.14
N LEU A 28 -0.85 -11.78 -12.78
CA LEU A 28 0.01 -12.76 -12.13
C LEU A 28 1.49 -12.34 -12.16
N THR A 29 1.85 -11.32 -12.93
CA THR A 29 3.25 -10.93 -13.14
C THR A 29 3.65 -9.73 -12.28
N GLY A 30 2.73 -8.82 -11.97
CA GLY A 30 3.05 -7.50 -11.42
C GLY A 30 3.06 -6.39 -12.48
N ASP A 31 3.15 -6.76 -13.77
CA ASP A 31 3.24 -5.84 -14.90
C ASP A 31 2.21 -6.19 -15.99
N PRO A 32 0.92 -5.80 -15.83
CA PRO A 32 -0.11 -6.08 -16.81
C PRO A 32 -0.06 -5.15 -18.05
N TRP A 33 0.78 -4.11 -18.04
CA TRP A 33 0.79 -3.07 -19.08
C TRP A 33 2.13 -2.89 -19.79
N GLY A 34 3.19 -3.58 -19.37
CA GLY A 34 4.53 -3.28 -19.83
C GLY A 34 5.04 -1.96 -19.26
N GLY A 35 4.78 -1.70 -17.98
CA GLY A 35 5.18 -0.48 -17.27
C GLY A 35 6.70 -0.27 -17.21
N ARG A 36 7.11 0.97 -16.93
CA ARG A 36 8.52 1.41 -17.03
C ARG A 36 9.20 1.64 -15.68
N THR A 37 8.41 1.86 -14.66
CA THR A 37 8.80 2.31 -13.32
C THR A 37 8.70 1.17 -12.31
N LEU A 38 9.30 1.36 -11.13
CA LEU A 38 9.53 0.28 -10.15
C LEU A 38 8.26 -0.31 -9.55
N GLU A 39 7.12 0.36 -9.59
CA GLU A 39 5.86 -0.21 -9.08
C GLU A 39 5.47 -1.48 -9.85
N TRP A 40 5.85 -1.58 -11.13
CA TRP A 40 5.59 -2.74 -11.99
C TRP A 40 6.59 -3.87 -11.79
N SER A 41 7.62 -3.68 -10.96
CA SER A 41 8.57 -4.74 -10.60
C SER A 41 8.18 -5.47 -9.32
N THR A 42 7.01 -5.15 -8.73
CA THR A 42 6.49 -5.77 -7.52
C THR A 42 5.37 -6.76 -7.84
N SER A 43 5.05 -7.67 -6.92
CA SER A 43 3.95 -8.63 -7.13
C SER A 43 2.58 -7.95 -7.24
N SER A 44 1.60 -8.68 -7.79
CA SER A 44 0.20 -8.25 -7.84
C SER A 44 -0.68 -9.13 -6.94
N PRO A 45 -1.16 -8.64 -5.76
CA PRO A 45 -0.86 -7.34 -5.15
C PRO A 45 0.55 -7.27 -4.55
N PRO A 46 1.10 -6.06 -4.31
CA PRO A 46 2.43 -5.90 -3.74
C PRO A 46 2.47 -6.38 -2.28
N PRO A 47 3.63 -6.86 -1.80
CA PRO A 47 3.78 -7.19 -0.40
C PRO A 47 3.73 -5.90 0.45
N PHE A 48 3.38 -6.03 1.72
CA PHE A 48 3.19 -4.88 2.62
C PHE A 48 4.47 -4.09 2.91
N TYR A 49 5.65 -4.65 2.60
CA TYR A 49 6.96 -3.99 2.65
C TYR A 49 7.41 -3.40 1.30
N ASN A 50 6.60 -3.52 0.24
CA ASN A 50 6.89 -3.16 -1.15
C ASN A 50 8.05 -3.97 -1.78
N PHE A 51 9.29 -3.72 -1.36
CA PHE A 51 10.49 -4.38 -1.89
C PHE A 51 11.22 -5.12 -0.76
N ALA A 52 11.50 -6.40 -0.96
CA ALA A 52 12.27 -7.18 0.00
C ALA A 52 13.73 -6.71 0.10
N VAL A 53 14.30 -6.25 -1.03
CA VAL A 53 15.61 -5.60 -1.12
C VAL A 53 15.42 -4.29 -1.87
N VAL A 54 15.93 -3.19 -1.30
CA VAL A 54 15.77 -1.86 -1.89
C VAL A 54 16.47 -1.82 -3.26
N PRO A 55 15.75 -1.48 -4.35
CA PRO A 55 16.35 -1.48 -5.69
C PRO A 55 17.36 -0.34 -5.84
N HIS A 56 18.49 -0.65 -6.47
CA HIS A 56 19.48 0.36 -6.83
C HIS A 56 19.18 0.94 -8.22
N VAL A 57 18.93 2.25 -8.28
CA VAL A 57 18.47 2.93 -9.50
C VAL A 57 19.63 3.58 -10.23
N HIS A 58 19.75 3.32 -11.53
CA HIS A 58 20.78 3.89 -12.40
C HIS A 58 20.22 4.90 -13.41
N GLU A 59 19.01 4.67 -13.90
CA GLU A 59 18.35 5.50 -14.91
C GLU A 59 16.95 5.94 -14.47
N ARG A 60 16.37 6.89 -15.21
CA ARG A 60 15.02 7.43 -14.93
C ARG A 60 13.93 6.36 -14.98
N ASP A 61 13.99 5.47 -15.97
CA ASP A 61 13.02 4.38 -16.17
C ASP A 61 13.64 3.06 -15.71
N ALA A 62 13.88 2.94 -14.41
CA ALA A 62 14.69 1.87 -13.82
C ALA A 62 14.21 0.46 -14.21
N PHE A 63 12.91 0.18 -14.11
CA PHE A 63 12.39 -1.16 -14.43
C PHE A 63 12.42 -1.45 -15.93
N TRP A 64 12.21 -0.44 -16.78
CA TRP A 64 12.34 -0.60 -18.23
C TRP A 64 13.77 -0.99 -18.61
N GLU A 65 14.76 -0.29 -18.05
CA GLU A 65 16.17 -0.58 -18.30
C GLU A 65 16.56 -1.97 -17.76
N MET A 66 16.07 -2.35 -16.57
CA MET A 66 16.27 -3.69 -16.02
C MET A 66 15.69 -4.77 -16.94
N LYS A 67 14.53 -4.53 -17.58
CA LYS A 67 13.96 -5.45 -18.57
C LYS A 67 14.84 -5.55 -19.82
N GLU A 68 15.29 -4.42 -20.37
CA GLU A 68 16.15 -4.38 -21.55
C GLU A 68 17.52 -5.06 -21.33
N LYS A 69 18.06 -4.97 -20.11
CA LYS A 69 19.31 -5.67 -19.73
C LYS A 69 19.10 -7.15 -19.39
N GLY A 70 17.86 -7.61 -19.26
CA GLY A 70 17.54 -8.97 -18.81
C GLY A 70 17.81 -9.19 -17.31
N GLU A 71 17.74 -8.13 -16.50
CA GLU A 71 18.03 -8.15 -15.06
C GLU A 71 16.78 -7.91 -14.19
N ALA A 72 15.60 -7.78 -14.81
CA ALA A 72 14.35 -7.40 -14.13
C ALA A 72 13.84 -8.36 -13.06
N TYR A 73 14.08 -9.67 -13.19
CA TYR A 73 13.51 -10.71 -12.33
C TYR A 73 14.62 -11.55 -11.68
N GLN A 74 15.61 -10.88 -11.09
CA GLN A 74 16.69 -11.54 -10.37
C GLN A 74 16.32 -11.75 -8.90
N GLN A 75 16.40 -13.01 -8.45
CA GLN A 75 16.27 -13.34 -7.03
C GLN A 75 17.51 -12.85 -6.27
N PRO A 76 17.35 -12.05 -5.20
CA PRO A 76 18.44 -11.71 -4.31
C PRO A 76 19.06 -12.97 -3.70
N GLY A 77 20.39 -12.98 -3.50
CA GLY A 77 21.08 -14.12 -2.91
C GLY A 77 20.82 -14.32 -1.40
N GLN A 78 20.38 -13.26 -0.71
CA GLN A 78 20.06 -13.28 0.71
C GLN A 78 18.98 -12.23 1.01
N TYR A 79 18.08 -12.58 1.92
CA TYR A 79 17.10 -11.68 2.50
C TYR A 79 17.49 -11.29 3.93
N GLU A 80 17.08 -10.09 4.34
CA GLU A 80 17.29 -9.55 5.67
C GLU A 80 15.95 -9.33 6.37
N GLU A 81 15.97 -9.18 7.70
CA GLU A 81 14.77 -8.82 8.45
C GLU A 81 14.36 -7.38 8.13
N ILE A 82 13.07 -7.16 7.89
CA ILE A 82 12.54 -5.85 7.48
C ILE A 82 11.86 -5.20 8.69
N HIS A 83 12.33 -4.02 9.08
CA HIS A 83 11.68 -3.20 10.11
C HIS A 83 10.41 -2.55 9.54
N MET A 84 9.28 -2.72 10.23
CA MET A 84 7.98 -2.22 9.80
C MET A 84 7.22 -1.54 10.96
N PRO A 85 6.48 -0.44 10.68
CA PRO A 85 5.64 0.19 11.68
C PRO A 85 4.36 -0.62 11.94
N LYS A 86 3.88 -0.58 13.19
CA LYS A 86 2.59 -1.15 13.59
C LYS A 86 1.43 -0.21 13.25
N ASN A 87 0.26 -0.80 13.01
CA ASN A 87 -0.98 -0.03 12.88
C ASN A 87 -1.36 0.62 14.22
N SER A 88 -1.87 1.85 14.17
CA SER A 88 -2.27 2.61 15.36
C SER A 88 -3.68 3.17 15.22
N GLY A 89 -4.52 2.93 16.22
CA GLY A 89 -5.86 3.53 16.34
C GLY A 89 -5.84 4.99 16.83
N ALA A 90 -4.69 5.54 17.23
CA ALA A 90 -4.61 6.88 17.79
C ALA A 90 -5.13 7.95 16.79
N GLY A 91 -4.88 7.77 15.49
CA GLY A 91 -5.34 8.69 14.45
C GLY A 91 -6.86 8.84 14.40
N ILE A 92 -7.61 7.72 14.44
CA ILE A 92 -9.08 7.78 14.40
C ILE A 92 -9.67 8.36 15.69
N VAL A 93 -9.04 8.13 16.84
CA VAL A 93 -9.45 8.70 18.13
C VAL A 93 -9.26 10.23 18.12
N ILE A 94 -8.09 10.71 17.70
CA ILE A 94 -7.83 12.16 17.59
C ILE A 94 -8.80 12.80 16.59
N ALA A 95 -9.04 12.17 15.43
CA ALA A 95 -9.99 12.67 14.43
C ALA A 95 -11.44 12.76 14.97
N ALA A 96 -11.86 11.80 15.79
CA ALA A 96 -13.17 11.84 16.45
C ALA A 96 -13.27 13.03 17.42
N PHE A 97 -12.26 13.26 18.26
CA PHE A 97 -12.22 14.43 19.14
C PHE A 97 -12.18 15.76 18.35
N ALA A 98 -11.44 15.80 17.24
CA ALA A 98 -11.40 16.96 16.36
C ALA A 98 -12.77 17.27 15.73
N THR A 99 -13.51 16.22 15.35
CA THR A 99 -14.86 16.35 14.80
C THR A 99 -15.83 16.89 15.85
N VAL A 100 -15.79 16.36 17.08
CA VAL A 100 -16.59 16.85 18.22
C VAL A 100 -16.25 18.31 18.54
N PHE A 101 -14.95 18.65 18.56
CA PHE A 101 -14.47 20.01 18.79
C PHE A 101 -14.99 20.98 17.71
N GLY A 102 -14.84 20.63 16.43
CA GLY A 102 -15.30 21.46 15.31
C GLY A 102 -16.82 21.68 15.36
N PHE A 103 -17.60 20.64 15.61
CA PHE A 103 -19.05 20.75 15.78
C PHE A 103 -19.42 21.67 16.96
N ALA A 104 -18.77 21.50 18.12
CA ALA A 104 -19.04 22.30 19.31
C ALA A 104 -18.73 23.79 19.10
N MET A 105 -17.63 24.10 18.39
CA MET A 105 -17.24 25.48 18.07
C MET A 105 -18.24 26.18 17.14
N ILE A 106 -18.81 25.47 16.16
CA ILE A 106 -19.84 26.03 15.26
C ILE A 106 -21.12 26.38 16.02
N TRP A 107 -21.53 25.53 16.96
CA TRP A 107 -22.79 25.69 17.72
C TRP A 107 -22.63 26.43 19.05
N HIS A 108 -21.47 27.03 19.32
CA HIS A 108 -21.16 27.73 20.57
C HIS A 108 -21.35 26.88 21.85
N ILE A 109 -21.12 25.56 21.76
CA ILE A 109 -21.20 24.63 22.90
C ILE A 109 -19.84 24.57 23.61
N TRP A 110 -19.55 25.60 24.42
CA TRP A 110 -18.21 25.83 24.97
C TRP A 110 -17.64 24.68 25.82
N TRP A 111 -18.46 24.03 26.65
CA TRP A 111 -17.99 22.92 27.48
C TRP A 111 -17.55 21.72 26.63
N LEU A 112 -18.28 21.43 25.55
CA LEU A 112 -17.97 20.33 24.63
C LEU A 112 -16.74 20.66 23.78
N ALA A 113 -16.57 21.93 23.41
CA ALA A 113 -15.36 22.39 22.73
C ALA A 113 -14.11 22.20 23.63
N ILE A 114 -14.19 22.54 24.92
CA ILE A 114 -13.09 22.31 25.86
C ILE A 114 -12.78 20.81 25.98
N VAL A 115 -13.80 19.96 26.12
CA VAL A 115 -13.62 18.51 26.21
C VAL A 115 -13.02 17.94 24.93
N GLY A 116 -13.51 18.34 23.75
CA GLY A 116 -12.97 17.90 22.46
C GLY A 116 -11.52 18.33 22.28
N PHE A 117 -11.18 19.57 22.61
CA PHE A 117 -9.80 20.06 22.54
C PHE A 117 -8.88 19.34 23.52
N ALA A 118 -9.29 19.20 24.78
CA ALA A 118 -8.54 18.46 25.78
C ALA A 118 -8.34 17.00 25.36
N GLY A 119 -9.38 16.34 24.85
CA GLY A 119 -9.32 14.97 24.35
C GLY A 119 -8.32 14.77 23.22
N MET A 120 -8.22 15.72 22.27
CA MET A 120 -7.19 15.70 21.23
C MET A 120 -5.78 15.77 21.82
N ILE A 121 -5.52 16.76 22.69
CA ILE A 121 -4.19 16.98 23.28
C ILE A 121 -3.78 15.80 24.17
N ILE A 122 -4.70 15.31 25.02
CA ILE A 122 -4.44 14.17 25.90
C ILE A 122 -4.15 12.91 25.07
N SER A 123 -4.93 12.64 24.03
CA SER A 123 -4.69 11.47 23.16
C SER A 123 -3.33 11.53 22.47
N TRP A 124 -2.92 12.72 22.02
CA TRP A 124 -1.60 12.91 21.41
C TRP A 124 -0.47 12.71 22.42
N ILE A 125 -0.58 13.30 23.62
CA ILE A 125 0.38 13.12 24.71
C ILE A 125 0.49 11.64 25.07
N VAL A 126 -0.63 10.94 25.31
CA VAL A 126 -0.60 9.51 25.66
C VAL A 126 0.09 8.69 24.57
N LYS A 127 -0.19 8.95 23.28
CA LYS A 127 0.47 8.23 22.19
C LYS A 127 1.96 8.54 22.07
N SER A 128 2.44 9.72 22.51
CA SER A 128 3.87 10.03 22.45
C SER A 128 4.73 9.27 23.46
N PHE A 129 4.11 8.66 24.48
CA PHE A 129 4.80 7.77 25.45
C PHE A 129 4.81 6.30 25.01
N ASP A 130 4.17 5.96 23.89
CA ASP A 130 4.12 4.59 23.40
C ASP A 130 5.38 4.27 22.59
N GLU A 131 6.20 3.37 23.11
CA GLU A 131 7.46 2.92 22.49
C GLU A 131 7.26 1.67 21.61
N ASP A 132 6.15 0.94 21.77
CA ASP A 132 5.87 -0.30 21.01
C ASP A 132 5.23 0.00 19.64
N VAL A 133 5.97 0.73 18.80
CA VAL A 133 5.46 1.28 17.52
C VAL A 133 5.86 0.49 16.29
N ASP A 134 6.79 -0.45 16.42
CA ASP A 134 7.42 -1.16 15.32
C ASP A 134 7.56 -2.67 15.60
N TYR A 135 7.86 -3.41 14.55
CA TYR A 135 8.16 -4.84 14.59
C TYR A 135 9.10 -5.22 13.44
N TYR A 136 9.69 -6.40 13.53
CA TYR A 136 10.51 -6.96 12.46
C TYR A 136 9.76 -8.09 11.75
N VAL A 137 9.77 -8.04 10.43
CA VAL A 137 9.31 -9.12 9.56
C VAL A 137 10.45 -10.14 9.44
N PRO A 138 10.25 -11.40 9.84
CA PRO A 138 11.31 -12.39 9.85
C PRO A 138 11.63 -12.88 8.43
N VAL A 139 12.89 -13.20 8.17
CA VAL A 139 13.38 -13.70 6.86
C VAL A 139 12.55 -14.85 6.26
N PRO A 140 12.12 -15.87 7.03
CA PRO A 140 11.31 -16.96 6.47
C PRO A 140 9.96 -16.51 5.90
N GLU A 141 9.39 -15.42 6.42
CA GLU A 141 8.14 -14.86 5.90
C GLU A 141 8.37 -14.11 4.59
N VAL A 142 9.45 -13.31 4.52
CA VAL A 142 9.88 -12.62 3.29
C VAL A 142 10.18 -13.64 2.18
N GLU A 143 11.01 -14.65 2.47
CA GLU A 143 11.34 -15.71 1.51
C GLU A 143 10.11 -16.42 0.98
N LYS A 144 9.12 -16.71 1.84
CA LYS A 144 7.89 -17.38 1.42
C LYS A 144 7.11 -16.53 0.41
N LEU A 145 6.96 -15.23 0.67
CA LEU A 145 6.21 -14.31 -0.19
C LEU A 145 6.94 -14.08 -1.53
N GLU A 146 8.25 -13.86 -1.48
CA GLU A 146 9.07 -13.65 -2.68
C GLU A 146 9.12 -14.91 -3.54
N ASN A 147 9.34 -16.10 -2.95
CA ASN A 147 9.34 -17.35 -3.70
C ASN A 147 8.00 -17.60 -4.39
N GLN A 148 6.87 -17.29 -3.73
CA GLN A 148 5.56 -17.39 -4.36
C GLN A 148 5.44 -16.46 -5.57
N HIS A 149 5.96 -15.24 -5.49
CA HIS A 149 5.95 -14.31 -6.61
C HIS A 149 6.82 -14.80 -7.79
N PHE A 150 8.05 -15.25 -7.52
CA PHE A 150 8.93 -15.79 -8.55
C PHE A 150 8.41 -17.07 -9.20
N ASP A 151 7.68 -17.90 -8.44
CA ASP A 151 6.98 -19.07 -8.99
C ASP A 151 5.89 -18.64 -10.00
N GLU A 152 5.11 -17.61 -9.68
CA GLU A 152 4.08 -17.08 -10.60
C GLU A 152 4.69 -16.43 -11.84
N ILE A 153 5.78 -15.66 -11.70
CA ILE A 153 6.54 -15.11 -12.83
C ILE A 153 7.07 -16.22 -13.75
N THR A 154 7.63 -17.28 -13.16
CA THR A 154 8.15 -18.43 -13.90
C THR A 154 7.03 -19.14 -14.66
N LYS A 155 5.85 -19.32 -14.05
CA LYS A 155 4.66 -19.88 -14.71
C LYS A 155 4.13 -18.99 -15.84
N ALA A 156 4.21 -17.67 -15.69
CA ALA A 156 3.85 -16.71 -16.71
C ALA A 156 4.84 -16.67 -17.90
N GLY A 157 6.00 -17.32 -17.79
CA GLY A 157 6.99 -17.43 -18.85
C GLY A 157 7.93 -16.24 -18.97
N LEU A 158 7.91 -15.32 -17.99
CA LEU A 158 8.85 -14.22 -17.89
C LEU A 158 10.19 -14.75 -17.34
N LYS A 159 11.29 -14.45 -18.03
CA LYS A 159 12.65 -14.83 -17.64
C LYS A 159 13.59 -13.66 -17.81
N ASN A 160 14.70 -13.69 -17.08
CA ASN A 160 15.84 -12.80 -17.32
C ASN A 160 16.36 -13.01 -18.75
N GLY A 161 16.15 -12.03 -19.62
CA GLY A 161 16.75 -11.96 -20.96
C GLY A 161 15.87 -12.28 -22.17
N ASN A 162 14.55 -12.06 -22.11
CA ASN A 162 13.70 -11.96 -23.31
C ASN A 162 12.96 -10.62 -23.37
#